data_AF-A0A2T1DJ63-F1
#
_entry.id   AF-A0A2T1DJ63-F1
#
_cell.length_a   1.000
_cell.length_b   1.000
_cell.length_c   1.000
_cell.angle_alpha   90.00
_cell.angle_beta   90.00
_cell.angle_gamma   90.00
#
_symmetry.space_group_name_H-M   'P 1'
#
loop_
_entity.id
_entity.type
_entity.pdbx_description
1 polymer ?
#
loop_
_entity_poly.entity_id
_entity_poly.type
_entity_poly.pdbx_seq_one_letter_code
_entity_poly.pdbx_strand_id
1 'polypeptide(L)'
;MPGSKWGDESAWIADVATQLAAGAPSVTVLINGGEVTWEDARQSVRAGRLVITIADSGRTADLLAAGLRADPTDARAKELIASGLVQAVDLTAGTIALTTIIETIFAKESIRSDLQ
;
A
#
# COMPACT_ATOMS: atom_id res chain seq x y z
N MET A 1 -15.47 17.60 -0.20
CA MET A 1 -14.06 17.55 0.26
C MET A 1 -13.47 18.94 0.10
N PRO A 2 -12.99 19.60 1.17
CA PRO A 2 -12.17 20.79 1.00
C PRO A 2 -10.81 20.37 0.43
N GLY A 3 -10.40 21.02 -0.64
CA GLY A 3 -9.13 20.79 -1.31
C GLY A 3 -8.98 21.87 -2.38
N SER A 4 -7.75 22.32 -2.59
CA SER A 4 -7.40 23.31 -3.62
C SER A 4 -6.37 22.77 -4.60
N LYS A 5 -5.81 21.57 -4.32
CA LYS A 5 -4.77 20.93 -5.09
C LYS A 5 -5.13 19.47 -5.37
N TRP A 6 -4.60 18.97 -6.47
CA TRP A 6 -4.67 17.56 -6.83
C TRP A 6 -3.88 16.73 -5.82
N GLY A 7 -4.53 15.75 -5.17
CA GLY A 7 -3.99 14.95 -4.06
C GLY A 7 -4.51 15.34 -2.67
N ASP A 8 -5.25 16.44 -2.52
CA ASP A 8 -5.89 16.79 -1.24
C ASP A 8 -6.97 15.75 -0.83
N GLU A 9 -7.46 14.96 -1.80
CA GLU A 9 -8.41 13.87 -1.60
C GLU A 9 -7.81 12.61 -0.95
N SER A 10 -6.49 12.44 -0.95
CA SER A 10 -5.83 11.20 -0.50
C SER A 10 -6.18 10.83 0.94
N ALA A 11 -6.25 11.82 1.84
CA ALA A 11 -6.65 11.59 3.24
C ALA A 11 -8.10 11.11 3.34
N TRP A 12 -9.01 11.72 2.58
CA TRP A 12 -10.42 11.33 2.56
C TRP A 12 -10.64 9.92 1.99
N ILE A 13 -9.89 9.54 0.95
CA ILE A 13 -9.94 8.19 0.39
C ILE A 13 -9.49 7.17 1.44
N ALA A 14 -8.39 7.44 2.15
CA ALA A 14 -7.90 6.56 3.19
C ALA A 14 -8.89 6.43 4.35
N ASP A 15 -9.52 7.53 4.77
CA ASP A 15 -10.52 7.54 5.83
C ASP A 15 -11.79 6.78 5.45
N VAL A 16 -12.33 7.02 4.24
CA VAL A 16 -13.49 6.28 3.74
C VAL A 16 -13.20 4.79 3.68
N ALA A 17 -12.03 4.39 3.18
CA ALA A 17 -11.62 2.99 3.15
C ALA A 17 -11.55 2.38 4.56
N THR A 18 -11.05 3.14 5.54
CA THR A 18 -11.03 2.72 6.96
C THR A 18 -12.43 2.55 7.54
N GLN A 19 -13.35 3.48 7.26
CA GLN A 19 -14.73 3.39 7.73
C GLN A 19 -15.46 2.21 7.09
N LEU A 20 -15.29 1.99 5.78
CA LEU A 20 -15.90 0.86 5.07
C LEU A 20 -15.35 -0.50 5.54
N ALA A 21 -14.07 -0.56 5.91
CA ALA A 21 -13.48 -1.77 6.46
C ALA A 21 -14.08 -2.14 7.82
N ALA A 22 -14.64 -1.18 8.58
CA ALA A 22 -15.34 -1.43 9.85
C ALA A 22 -14.55 -2.30 10.84
N GLY A 23 -13.23 -2.09 10.92
CA GLY A 23 -12.33 -2.85 11.79
C GLY A 23 -11.76 -4.13 11.16
N ALA A 24 -12.26 -4.56 9.99
CA ALA A 24 -11.64 -5.61 9.21
C ALA A 24 -10.31 -5.14 8.57
N PRO A 25 -9.40 -6.07 8.22
CA PRO A 25 -8.19 -5.73 7.48
C PRO A 25 -8.52 -5.05 6.16
N SER A 26 -7.64 -4.17 5.71
CA SER A 26 -7.66 -3.64 4.35
C SER A 26 -6.24 -3.50 3.85
N VAL A 27 -6.06 -3.43 2.53
CA VAL A 27 -4.76 -3.28 1.86
C VAL A 27 -4.88 -2.27 0.73
N THR A 28 -3.76 -1.63 0.39
CA THR A 28 -3.63 -0.79 -0.80
C THR A 28 -2.77 -1.53 -1.81
N VAL A 29 -3.29 -1.75 -3.02
CA VAL A 29 -2.49 -2.29 -4.13
C VAL A 29 -2.08 -1.13 -5.03
N LEU A 30 -0.78 -0.88 -5.13
CA LEU A 30 -0.19 0.23 -5.87
C LEU A 30 0.43 -0.27 -7.16
N ILE A 31 -0.23 0.05 -8.28
CA ILE A 31 0.20 -0.28 -9.64
C ILE A 31 0.58 1.02 -10.33
N ASN A 32 1.80 1.10 -10.85
CA ASN A 32 2.36 2.26 -11.52
C ASN A 32 2.39 3.51 -10.60
N GLY A 33 1.52 4.50 -10.83
CA GLY A 33 1.40 5.69 -9.99
C GLY A 33 2.11 6.94 -10.53
N GLY A 34 1.70 8.09 -10.01
CA GLY A 34 2.27 9.41 -10.31
C GLY A 34 2.60 10.17 -9.03
N GLU A 35 2.70 11.50 -9.13
CA GLU A 35 3.11 12.33 -8.00
C GLU A 35 2.15 12.24 -6.80
N VAL A 36 0.84 12.19 -7.04
CA VAL A 36 -0.18 12.03 -5.98
C VAL A 36 -0.13 10.66 -5.32
N THR A 37 0.33 9.63 -6.03
CA THR A 37 0.40 8.27 -5.49
C THR A 37 1.33 8.18 -4.27
N TRP A 38 2.30 9.08 -4.14
CA TRP A 38 3.11 9.18 -2.93
C TRP A 38 2.29 9.55 -1.70
N GLU A 39 1.34 10.47 -1.85
CA GLU A 39 0.45 10.87 -0.76
C GLU A 39 -0.59 9.79 -0.48
N ASP A 40 -1.15 9.14 -1.50
CA ASP A 40 -2.05 7.98 -1.32
C ASP A 40 -1.37 6.85 -0.53
N ALA A 41 -0.13 6.54 -0.86
CA ALA A 41 0.67 5.54 -0.14
C ALA A 41 0.95 5.98 1.29
N ARG A 42 1.28 7.26 1.51
CA ARG A 42 1.54 7.83 2.84
C ARG A 42 0.30 7.80 3.73
N GLN A 43 -0.86 8.12 3.19
CA GLN A 43 -2.13 8.06 3.92
C GLN A 43 -2.55 6.62 4.21
N SER A 44 -2.28 5.69 3.30
CA SER A 44 -2.46 4.24 3.56
C SER A 44 -1.58 3.76 4.72
N VAL A 45 -0.29 4.07 4.69
CA VAL A 45 0.65 3.73 5.77
C VAL A 45 0.24 4.37 7.10
N ARG A 46 -0.19 5.63 7.10
CA ARG A 46 -0.73 6.32 8.30
C ARG A 46 -1.96 5.63 8.89
N ALA A 47 -2.82 5.09 8.03
CA ALA A 47 -3.97 4.29 8.44
C ALA A 47 -3.61 2.85 8.87
N GLY A 48 -2.32 2.50 8.96
CA GLY A 48 -1.86 1.15 9.30
C GLY A 48 -2.10 0.12 8.20
N ARG A 49 -2.37 0.56 6.97
CA ARG A 49 -2.72 -0.28 5.83
C ARG A 49 -1.45 -0.73 5.10
N LEU A 50 -1.33 -2.04 4.85
CA LEU A 50 -0.25 -2.56 4.03
C LEU A 50 -0.36 -2.01 2.60
N VAL A 51 0.74 -1.46 2.08
CA VAL A 51 0.88 -1.06 0.68
C VAL A 51 1.62 -2.17 -0.06
N ILE A 52 0.93 -2.83 -0.98
CA ILE A 52 1.48 -3.85 -1.87
C ILE A 52 1.77 -3.17 -3.21
N THR A 53 3.04 -2.91 -3.49
CA THR A 53 3.45 -2.34 -4.78
C THR A 53 3.72 -3.43 -5.80
N ILE A 54 3.26 -3.23 -7.05
CA ILE A 54 3.53 -4.17 -8.13
C ILE A 54 4.78 -3.71 -8.88
N ALA A 55 5.88 -4.41 -8.73
CA ALA A 55 7.13 -4.12 -9.43
C ALA A 55 7.00 -4.39 -10.93
N ASP A 56 7.76 -3.65 -11.73
CA ASP A 56 7.71 -3.63 -13.19
C ASP A 56 6.36 -3.12 -13.75
N SER A 57 5.64 -2.34 -12.96
CA SER A 57 4.40 -1.67 -13.40
C SER A 57 4.58 -0.19 -13.72
N GLY A 58 5.74 0.40 -13.40
CA GLY A 58 6.14 1.75 -13.76
C GLY A 58 6.29 2.72 -12.58
N ARG A 59 7.00 3.82 -12.82
CA ARG A 59 7.02 5.07 -12.03
C ARG A 59 7.10 4.82 -10.51
N THR A 60 6.12 5.30 -9.74
CA THR A 60 6.13 5.26 -8.26
C THR A 60 6.25 3.83 -7.72
N ALA A 61 5.57 2.87 -8.36
CA ALA A 61 5.63 1.48 -7.95
C ALA A 61 7.04 0.90 -8.07
N ASP A 62 7.71 1.16 -9.20
CA ASP A 62 9.07 0.65 -9.43
C ASP A 62 10.08 1.32 -8.50
N LEU A 63 9.88 2.60 -8.15
CA LEU A 63 10.72 3.28 -7.17
C LEU A 63 10.58 2.64 -5.77
N LEU A 64 9.36 2.31 -5.34
CA LEU A 64 9.14 1.58 -4.09
C LEU A 64 9.78 0.18 -4.14
N ALA A 65 9.59 -0.56 -5.22
CA ALA A 65 10.18 -1.88 -5.41
C ALA A 65 11.72 -1.84 -5.40
N ALA A 66 12.33 -0.86 -6.08
CA ALA A 66 13.78 -0.64 -6.06
C ALA A 66 14.28 -0.35 -4.64
N GLY A 67 13.59 0.53 -3.90
CA GLY A 67 13.95 0.84 -2.52
C GLY A 67 13.91 -0.39 -1.60
N LEU A 68 12.94 -1.28 -1.79
CA LEU A 68 12.83 -2.53 -1.02
C LEU A 68 13.98 -3.50 -1.32
N ARG A 69 14.56 -3.43 -2.52
CA ARG A 69 15.74 -4.21 -2.92
C ARG A 69 17.07 -3.52 -2.51
N ALA A 70 16.99 -2.40 -1.79
CA ALA A 70 18.12 -1.53 -1.46
C ALA A 70 18.85 -0.92 -2.68
N ASP A 71 18.15 -0.85 -3.82
CA ASP A 71 18.62 -0.16 -5.02
C ASP A 71 18.42 1.36 -4.90
N PRO A 72 19.07 2.17 -5.76
CA PRO A 72 18.81 3.61 -5.85
C PRO A 72 17.33 3.91 -6.08
N THR A 73 16.76 4.80 -5.26
CA THR A 73 15.34 5.18 -5.30
C THR A 73 15.11 6.61 -4.80
N ASP A 74 13.88 7.10 -4.92
CA ASP A 74 13.40 8.36 -4.37
C ASP A 74 13.44 8.36 -2.84
N ALA A 75 13.76 9.50 -2.22
CA ALA A 75 13.80 9.64 -0.77
C ALA A 75 12.44 9.32 -0.11
N ARG A 76 11.33 9.64 -0.78
CA ARG A 76 9.96 9.35 -0.32
C ARG A 76 9.70 7.86 -0.23
N ALA A 77 10.30 7.05 -1.11
CA ALA A 77 10.20 5.60 -1.04
C ALA A 77 10.85 5.06 0.24
N LYS A 78 12.01 5.61 0.62
CA LYS A 78 12.74 5.21 1.84
C LYS A 78 11.92 5.45 3.11
N GLU A 79 11.26 6.61 3.19
CA GLU A 79 10.36 6.94 4.31
C GLU A 79 9.20 5.94 4.42
N LEU A 80 8.56 5.62 3.31
CA LEU A 80 7.45 4.66 3.28
C LEU A 80 7.94 3.25 3.66
N ILE A 81 9.08 2.80 3.13
CA ILE A 81 9.64 1.48 3.44
C ILE A 81 10.03 1.37 4.91
N ALA A 82 10.59 2.42 5.50
CA ALA A 82 10.96 2.46 6.91
C ALA A 82 9.76 2.28 7.86
N SER A 83 8.52 2.47 7.39
CA SER A 83 7.32 2.16 8.18
C SER A 83 7.11 0.67 8.44
N GLY A 84 7.74 -0.21 7.65
CA GLY A 84 7.52 -1.66 7.68
C GLY A 84 6.19 -2.10 7.04
N LEU A 85 5.42 -1.18 6.46
CA LEU A 85 4.10 -1.43 5.86
C LEU A 85 4.11 -1.40 4.32
N VAL A 86 5.26 -1.68 3.70
CA VAL A 86 5.38 -1.76 2.24
C VAL A 86 5.96 -3.10 1.84
N GLN A 87 5.32 -3.76 0.87
CA GLN A 87 5.79 -5.01 0.25
C GLN A 87 5.72 -4.89 -1.27
N ALA A 88 6.61 -5.60 -1.97
CA ALA A 88 6.61 -5.66 -3.43
C ALA A 88 6.20 -7.04 -3.92
N VAL A 89 5.48 -7.06 -5.04
CA VAL A 89 5.18 -8.26 -5.84
C VAL A 89 5.64 -8.01 -7.26
N ASP A 90 6.42 -8.93 -7.83
CA ASP A 90 6.83 -8.84 -9.23
C ASP A 90 5.65 -9.13 -10.15
N LEU A 91 5.42 -8.27 -11.14
CA LEU A 91 4.35 -8.45 -12.12
C LEU A 91 4.46 -9.81 -12.86
N THR A 92 5.69 -10.26 -13.10
CA THR A 92 6.00 -11.52 -13.79
C THR A 92 5.71 -12.76 -12.94
N ALA A 93 5.69 -12.63 -11.60
CA ALA A 93 5.23 -13.70 -10.70
C ALA A 93 3.72 -13.96 -10.81
N GLY A 94 3.00 -13.09 -11.52
CA GLY A 94 1.57 -13.20 -11.77
C GLY A 94 0.73 -12.98 -10.52
N THR A 95 -0.55 -13.36 -10.61
CA THR A 95 -1.52 -13.12 -9.54
C THR A 95 -1.31 -13.97 -8.30
N ILE A 96 -0.60 -15.10 -8.40
CA ILE A 96 -0.40 -16.06 -7.31
C ILE A 96 0.23 -15.38 -6.09
N ALA A 97 1.33 -14.64 -6.30
CA ALA A 97 2.04 -13.97 -5.21
C ALA A 97 1.17 -12.89 -4.53
N LEU A 98 0.42 -12.12 -5.32
CA LEU A 98 -0.52 -11.13 -4.79
C LEU A 98 -1.64 -11.79 -3.98
N THR A 99 -2.24 -12.87 -4.51
CA THR A 99 -3.27 -13.66 -3.84
C THR A 99 -2.77 -14.19 -2.51
N THR A 100 -1.57 -14.79 -2.47
CA THR A 100 -1.00 -15.33 -1.22
C THR A 100 -0.82 -14.26 -0.14
N ILE A 101 -0.34 -13.05 -0.51
CA ILE A 101 -0.18 -11.95 0.45
C ILE A 101 -1.54 -11.51 1.00
N ILE A 102 -2.51 -11.31 0.11
CA ILE A 102 -3.88 -10.93 0.46
C ILE A 102 -4.47 -11.98 1.42
N GLU A 103 -4.48 -13.25 1.02
CA GLU A 103 -5.01 -14.36 1.84
C GLU A 103 -4.34 -14.41 3.22
N THR A 104 -3.02 -14.24 3.30
CA THR A 104 -2.30 -14.25 4.58
C THR A 104 -2.77 -13.14 5.52
N ILE A 105 -3.02 -11.94 4.99
CA ILE A 105 -3.46 -10.78 5.78
C ILE A 105 -4.87 -11.01 6.31
N PHE A 106 -5.78 -11.46 5.44
CA PHE A 106 -7.17 -11.67 5.80
C PHE A 106 -7.38 -12.92 6.67
N ALA A 107 -6.55 -13.96 6.51
CA ALA A 107 -6.61 -15.17 7.35
C ALA A 107 -6.08 -14.94 8.77
N LYS A 108 -5.06 -14.08 8.95
CA LYS A 108 -4.54 -13.73 10.28
C LYS A 108 -5.59 -13.06 11.16
N GLU A 109 -6.57 -12.37 10.58
CA GLU A 109 -7.67 -11.78 11.35
C GLU A 109 -8.68 -12.83 11.81
N SER A 110 -9.03 -13.78 10.94
CA SER A 110 -9.99 -14.85 11.29
C SER A 110 -9.55 -15.58 12.56
N ILE A 111 -8.25 -15.88 12.68
CA ILE A 111 -7.69 -16.57 13.86
C ILE A 111 -7.73 -15.67 15.12
N ARG A 112 -7.58 -14.35 14.98
CA ARG A 112 -7.60 -13.41 16.10
C ARG A 112 -9.03 -13.13 16.60
N SER A 113 -10.01 -13.14 15.69
CA SER A 113 -11.43 -13.01 16.03
C SER A 113 -11.98 -14.22 16.78
N ASP A 114 -11.42 -15.42 16.57
CA ASP A 114 -11.87 -16.66 17.23
C ASP A 114 -11.33 -16.81 18.67
N LEU A 115 -10.42 -15.93 19.11
CA LEU A 115 -9.75 -15.96 20.42
C LEU A 115 -10.26 -14.87 21.40
N GLN A 116 -11.29 -14.10 21.02
CA GLN A 116 -11.95 -13.08 21.85
C GLN A 116 -13.41 -13.44 22.11
#